data_AF-A0A7Y7NGP3-F1
#
_entry.id   AF-A0A7Y7NGP3-F1
#
_cell.length_a   1.000
_cell.length_b   1.000
_cell.length_c   1.000
_cell.angle_alpha   90.00
_cell.angle_beta   90.00
_cell.angle_gamma   90.00
#
_symmetry.space_group_name_H-M   'P 1'
#
loop_
_entity.id
_entity.type
_entity.pdbx_description
1 polymer ?
#
loop_
_entity_poly.entity_id
_entity_poly.type
_entity_poly.pdbx_seq_one_letter_code
_entity_poly.pdbx_strand_id
1 'polypeptide(L)'
;MNYFKEKKFAFWAIVILVVLNVATLSMIWLHKPPRPFPPPPRSEKLIPDFVIAELKLNATQQMAFNESEQQQMRKITPLLDSLHQYKQQLFLSAFENSTDTANMKIMIHQIGLLAEKIDLYTFYHVIELGNICNVEQKQMLKDLFMDMGKLRRGERKGE
;
A
#
# COMPACT_ATOMS: atom_id res chain seq x y z
N MET A 1 -19.17 -48.28 35.38
CA MET A 1 -19.71 -46.94 35.73
C MET A 1 -18.58 -45.91 35.64
N ASN A 2 -18.26 -45.38 34.45
CA ASN A 2 -17.16 -44.39 34.27
C ASN A 2 -17.50 -43.24 33.30
N TYR A 3 -18.79 -43.00 33.01
CA TYR A 3 -19.21 -41.91 32.11
C TYR A 3 -18.94 -40.48 32.66
N PHE A 4 -18.68 -40.34 33.96
CA PHE A 4 -18.46 -39.04 34.62
C PHE A 4 -17.00 -38.58 34.70
N LYS A 5 -16.02 -39.47 34.43
CA LYS A 5 -14.59 -39.08 34.30
C LYS A 5 -14.24 -38.61 32.89
N GLU A 6 -14.90 -39.14 31.87
CA GLU A 6 -14.61 -38.84 30.45
C GLU A 6 -15.07 -37.43 30.02
N LYS A 7 -16.22 -36.97 30.52
CA LYS A 7 -16.74 -35.62 30.20
C LYS A 7 -15.88 -34.48 30.76
N LYS A 8 -15.26 -34.69 31.93
CA LYS A 8 -14.34 -33.70 32.54
C LYS A 8 -13.05 -33.59 31.73
N PHE A 9 -12.54 -34.71 31.22
CA PHE A 9 -11.36 -34.71 30.35
C PHE A 9 -11.64 -33.99 29.03
N ALA A 10 -12.76 -34.32 28.37
CA ALA A 10 -13.16 -33.64 27.14
C ALA A 10 -13.40 -32.13 27.36
N PHE A 11 -14.03 -31.74 28.47
CA PHE A 11 -14.22 -30.34 28.83
C PHE A 11 -12.89 -29.61 29.03
N TRP A 12 -11.95 -30.20 29.79
CA TRP A 12 -10.62 -29.64 29.98
C TRP A 12 -9.81 -29.57 28.68
N ALA A 13 -9.94 -30.57 27.81
CA ALA A 13 -9.30 -30.56 26.49
C ALA A 13 -9.82 -29.41 25.61
N ILE A 14 -11.14 -29.17 25.61
CA ILE A 14 -11.75 -28.04 24.89
C ILE A 14 -11.29 -26.70 25.46
N VAL A 15 -11.27 -26.56 26.79
CA VAL A 15 -10.81 -25.31 27.45
C VAL A 15 -9.35 -25.02 27.11
N ILE A 16 -8.47 -26.03 27.17
CA ILE A 16 -7.06 -25.88 26.79
C ILE A 16 -6.93 -25.51 25.32
N LEU A 17 -7.70 -26.14 24.43
CA LEU A 17 -7.69 -25.84 23.00
C LEU A 17 -8.11 -24.39 22.73
N VAL A 18 -9.15 -23.89 23.41
CA VAL A 18 -9.60 -22.51 23.29
C VAL A 18 -8.54 -21.53 23.79
N VAL A 19 -7.96 -21.77 24.96
CA VAL A 19 -6.89 -20.92 25.52
C VAL A 19 -5.68 -20.88 24.59
N LEU A 20 -5.28 -22.02 24.02
CA LEU A 20 -4.16 -22.10 23.09
C LEU A 20 -4.42 -21.30 21.81
N ASN A 21 -5.63 -21.39 21.25
CA ASN A 21 -6.04 -20.60 20.08
C ASN A 21 -6.10 -19.09 20.36
N VAL A 22 -6.60 -18.69 21.53
CA VAL A 22 -6.62 -17.27 21.92
C VAL A 22 -5.19 -16.76 22.12
N ALA A 23 -4.31 -17.55 22.73
CA ALA A 23 -2.91 -17.21 22.93
C ALA A 23 -2.15 -17.07 21.60
N THR A 24 -2.35 -17.99 20.65
CA THR A 24 -1.71 -17.91 19.32
C THR A 24 -2.18 -16.71 18.52
N LEU A 25 -3.49 -16.45 18.49
CA LEU A 25 -4.05 -15.25 17.83
C LEU A 25 -3.53 -13.96 18.47
N SER A 26 -3.48 -13.92 19.81
CA SER A 26 -2.95 -12.77 20.55
C SER A 26 -1.46 -12.56 20.28
N MET A 27 -0.67 -13.64 20.17
CA MET A 27 0.76 -13.57 19.86
C MET A 27 1.00 -13.06 18.44
N ILE A 28 0.20 -13.49 17.45
CA ILE A 28 0.28 -13.01 16.06
C ILE A 28 -0.11 -11.52 15.97
N TRP A 29 -1.09 -11.07 16.76
CA TRP A 29 -1.50 -9.66 16.76
C TRP A 29 -0.51 -8.74 17.48
N LEU A 30 0.13 -9.21 18.55
CA LEU A 30 1.07 -8.42 19.35
C LEU A 30 2.49 -8.43 18.77
N HIS A 31 2.90 -9.51 18.10
CA HIS A 31 4.18 -9.57 17.40
C HIS A 31 3.99 -9.26 15.91
N LYS A 32 4.29 -8.02 15.52
CA LYS A 32 4.61 -7.73 14.11
C LYS A 32 5.84 -8.59 13.76
N PRO A 33 5.75 -9.57 12.85
CA PRO A 33 6.93 -10.36 12.50
C PRO A 33 8.01 -9.40 11.99
N PRO A 34 9.27 -9.55 12.43
CA PRO A 34 10.36 -8.81 11.81
C PRO A 34 10.31 -9.12 10.32
N ARG A 35 10.18 -8.08 9.49
CA ARG A 35 10.14 -8.25 8.03
C ARG A 35 11.42 -9.01 7.66
N PRO A 36 11.33 -10.24 7.10
CA PRO A 36 12.50 -11.10 6.88
C PRO A 36 13.49 -10.51 5.88
N PHE A 37 13.05 -9.48 5.15
CA PHE A 37 13.91 -8.63 4.36
C PHE A 37 13.67 -7.18 4.80
N PRO A 38 14.74 -6.37 4.99
CA PRO A 38 14.55 -4.94 4.88
C PRO A 38 13.85 -4.69 3.54
N PRO A 39 12.83 -3.81 3.49
CA PRO A 39 12.27 -3.43 2.20
C PRO A 39 13.45 -3.07 1.28
N PRO A 40 13.44 -3.49 -0.01
CA PRO A 40 14.46 -3.02 -0.95
C PRO A 40 14.56 -1.51 -0.77
N PRO A 41 15.76 -0.91 -0.77
CA PRO A 41 15.92 0.52 -0.51
C PRO A 41 14.90 1.22 -1.39
N ARG A 42 13.83 1.74 -0.77
CA ARG A 42 12.80 2.43 -1.53
C ARG A 42 13.58 3.53 -2.21
N SER A 43 13.54 3.54 -3.53
CA SER A 43 13.98 4.65 -4.35
C SER A 43 13.10 5.89 -4.12
N GLU A 44 12.61 6.09 -2.89
CA GLU A 44 11.83 7.25 -2.45
C GLU A 44 12.55 8.56 -2.80
N LYS A 45 13.89 8.54 -2.96
CA LYS A 45 14.65 9.70 -3.43
C LYS A 45 14.75 9.87 -4.95
N LEU A 46 14.60 8.81 -5.75
CA LEU A 46 14.84 8.92 -7.20
C LEU A 46 13.77 9.75 -7.91
N ILE A 47 12.51 9.64 -7.48
CA ILE A 47 11.40 10.37 -8.11
C ILE A 47 11.46 11.87 -7.78
N PRO A 48 11.67 12.28 -6.50
CA PRO A 48 11.85 13.69 -6.15
C PRO A 48 13.06 14.33 -6.83
N ASP A 49 14.20 13.64 -6.80
CA ASP A 49 15.44 14.16 -7.39
C ASP A 49 15.30 14.33 -8.91
N PHE A 50 14.60 13.41 -9.58
CA PHE A 50 14.28 13.51 -11.01
C PHE A 50 13.41 14.73 -11.31
N VAL A 51 12.33 14.94 -10.56
CA VAL A 51 11.42 16.08 -10.78
C VAL A 51 12.12 17.41 -10.53
N ILE A 52 12.95 17.50 -9.48
CA ILE A 52 13.75 18.70 -9.18
C ILE A 52 14.72 19.01 -10.33
N ALA A 53 15.40 17.99 -10.85
CA ALA A 53 16.36 18.13 -11.95
C ALA A 53 15.67 18.54 -13.26
N GLU A 54 14.57 17.88 -13.61
CA GLU A 54 13.85 18.08 -14.88
C GLU A 54 13.17 19.45 -14.93
N LEU A 55 12.57 19.90 -13.82
CA LEU A 55 11.92 21.21 -13.72
C LEU A 55 12.89 22.35 -13.38
N LYS A 56 14.16 22.03 -13.11
CA LYS A 56 15.20 22.99 -12.70
C LYS A 56 14.71 23.89 -11.57
N LEU A 57 14.14 23.29 -10.53
CA LEU A 57 13.60 24.05 -9.39
C LEU A 57 14.71 24.86 -8.71
N ASN A 58 14.42 26.11 -8.37
CA ASN A 58 15.33 26.91 -7.56
C ASN A 58 15.29 26.49 -6.08
N ALA A 59 16.23 26.98 -5.26
CA ALA A 59 16.33 26.58 -3.85
C ALA A 59 15.03 26.80 -3.06
N THR A 60 14.33 27.91 -3.29
CA THR A 60 13.05 28.22 -2.61
C THR A 60 11.94 27.26 -3.05
N GLN A 61 11.86 26.97 -4.35
CA GLN A 61 10.90 26.02 -4.91
C GLN A 61 11.18 24.59 -4.44
N GLN A 62 12.46 24.21 -4.33
CA GLN A 62 12.87 22.89 -3.87
C GLN A 62 12.48 22.66 -2.40
N MET A 63 12.64 23.66 -1.54
CA MET A 63 12.17 23.57 -0.14
C MET A 63 10.65 23.35 -0.06
N ALA A 64 9.88 24.15 -0.81
CA ALA A 64 8.43 24.01 -0.86
C ALA A 64 7.99 22.64 -1.44
N PHE A 65 8.68 22.16 -2.47
CA PHE A 65 8.43 20.85 -3.07
C PHE A 65 8.70 19.72 -2.08
N ASN A 66 9.85 19.72 -1.42
CA ASN A 66 10.21 18.70 -0.45
C ASN A 66 9.23 18.65 0.72
N GLU A 67 8.73 19.81 1.18
CA GLU A 67 7.70 19.87 2.22
C GLU A 67 6.38 19.25 1.74
N SER A 68 5.89 19.66 0.57
CA SER A 68 4.69 19.09 -0.05
C SER A 68 4.81 17.57 -0.24
N GLU A 69 5.96 17.11 -0.72
CA GLU A 69 6.24 15.70 -0.96
C GLU A 69 6.21 14.89 0.35
N GLN A 70 6.84 15.38 1.41
CA GLN A 70 6.79 14.72 2.72
C GLN A 70 5.36 14.62 3.25
N GLN A 71 4.56 15.68 3.11
CA GLN A 71 3.16 15.66 3.53
C GLN A 71 2.34 14.66 2.70
N GLN A 72 2.58 14.61 1.40
CA GLN A 72 1.95 13.67 0.48
C GLN A 72 2.31 12.22 0.82
N MET A 73 3.59 11.91 1.03
CA MET A 73 4.05 10.57 1.37
C MET A 73 3.44 10.06 2.67
N ARG A 74 3.26 10.93 3.68
CA ARG A 74 2.56 10.57 4.93
C ARG A 74 1.10 10.17 4.69
N LYS A 75 0.43 10.76 3.70
CA LYS A 75 -0.96 10.44 3.34
C LYS A 75 -1.06 9.17 2.48
N ILE A 76 -0.17 9.02 1.49
CA ILE A 76 -0.23 7.94 0.51
C ILE A 76 0.33 6.62 1.04
N THR A 77 1.41 6.65 1.82
CA THR A 77 2.07 5.42 2.33
C THR A 77 1.10 4.44 3.01
N PRO A 78 0.25 4.84 3.98
CA PRO A 78 -0.68 3.89 4.60
C PRO A 78 -1.74 3.35 3.62
N LEU A 79 -2.11 4.11 2.60
CA LEU A 79 -3.05 3.68 1.56
C LEU A 79 -2.42 2.64 0.64
N LEU A 80 -1.16 2.86 0.22
CA LEU A 80 -0.39 1.89 -0.57
C LEU A 80 -0.18 0.60 0.20
N ASP A 81 0.20 0.68 1.47
CA ASP A 81 0.39 -0.50 2.32
C ASP A 81 -0.92 -1.31 2.42
N SER A 82 -2.05 -0.63 2.62
CA SER A 82 -3.37 -1.27 2.65
C SER A 82 -3.73 -1.90 1.30
N LEU A 83 -3.47 -1.20 0.20
CA LEU A 83 -3.74 -1.68 -1.16
C LEU A 83 -2.91 -2.93 -1.47
N HIS A 84 -1.64 -2.95 -1.08
CA HIS A 84 -0.77 -4.11 -1.22
C HIS A 84 -1.29 -5.30 -0.39
N GLN A 85 -1.69 -5.07 0.86
CA GLN A 85 -2.27 -6.12 1.72
C GLN A 85 -3.54 -6.71 1.12
N TYR A 86 -4.49 -5.90 0.67
CA TYR A 86 -5.71 -6.39 0.04
C TYR A 86 -5.44 -7.15 -1.26
N LYS A 87 -4.53 -6.66 -2.11
CA LYS A 87 -4.12 -7.39 -3.32
C LYS A 87 -3.49 -8.72 -2.98
N GLN A 88 -2.60 -8.77 -1.99
CA GLN A 88 -1.95 -10.01 -1.55
C GLN A 88 -2.98 -11.02 -1.03
N GLN A 89 -3.90 -10.60 -0.17
CA GLN A 89 -4.97 -11.47 0.35
C GLN A 89 -5.87 -11.98 -0.78
N LEU A 90 -6.24 -11.11 -1.72
CA LEU A 90 -7.03 -11.50 -2.89
C LEU A 90 -6.31 -12.59 -3.70
N PHE A 91 -5.02 -12.44 -3.97
CA PHE A 91 -4.25 -13.46 -4.70
C PHE A 91 -4.08 -14.76 -3.91
N LEU A 92 -3.87 -14.68 -2.59
CA LEU A 92 -3.77 -15.87 -1.74
C LEU A 92 -5.09 -16.65 -1.70
N SER A 93 -6.24 -15.95 -1.71
CA SER A 93 -7.56 -16.59 -1.74
C SER A 93 -7.81 -17.45 -2.98
N ALA A 94 -7.06 -17.22 -4.07
CA ALA A 94 -7.13 -18.04 -5.28
C ALA A 94 -6.51 -19.44 -5.11
N PHE A 95 -5.72 -19.66 -4.05
CA PHE A 95 -5.07 -20.94 -3.75
C PHE A 95 -5.77 -21.70 -2.60
N GLU A 96 -6.87 -21.18 -2.07
CA GLU A 96 -7.63 -21.82 -1.00
C GLU A 96 -8.59 -22.89 -1.55
N ASN A 97 -8.82 -23.96 -0.76
CA ASN A 97 -9.66 -25.10 -1.16
C ASN A 97 -11.14 -24.74 -1.44
N SER A 98 -11.60 -23.60 -0.91
CA SER A 98 -12.94 -23.06 -1.15
C SER A 98 -12.87 -21.55 -1.24
N THR A 99 -13.10 -20.99 -2.43
CA THR A 99 -13.05 -19.55 -2.63
C THR A 99 -14.32 -18.88 -2.11
N ASP A 100 -14.21 -18.04 -1.09
CA ASP A 100 -15.30 -17.19 -0.63
C ASP A 100 -15.49 -15.99 -1.58
N THR A 101 -16.42 -16.17 -2.52
CA THR A 101 -16.74 -15.15 -3.53
C THR A 101 -17.31 -13.85 -2.96
N ALA A 102 -17.94 -13.88 -1.77
CA ALA A 102 -18.45 -12.68 -1.13
C ALA A 102 -17.30 -11.84 -0.56
N ASN A 103 -16.36 -12.50 0.14
CA ASN A 103 -15.17 -11.85 0.67
C ASN A 103 -14.26 -11.31 -0.45
N MET A 104 -14.11 -12.03 -1.57
CA MET A 104 -13.37 -11.50 -2.74
C MET A 104 -13.98 -10.20 -3.28
N LYS A 105 -15.31 -10.13 -3.42
CA LYS A 105 -15.97 -8.91 -3.91
C LYS A 105 -15.73 -7.72 -2.98
N ILE A 106 -15.75 -7.96 -1.67
CA ILE A 106 -15.43 -6.93 -0.67
C ILE A 106 -13.98 -6.46 -0.83
N MET A 107 -13.01 -7.38 -0.95
CA MET A 107 -11.60 -7.02 -1.14
C MET A 107 -11.38 -6.24 -2.44
N ILE A 108 -11.98 -6.65 -3.56
CA ILE A 108 -11.91 -5.94 -4.84
C ILE A 108 -12.48 -4.52 -4.71
N HIS A 109 -13.61 -4.37 -4.03
CA HIS A 109 -14.19 -3.07 -3.78
C HIS A 109 -13.27 -2.17 -2.94
N GLN A 110 -12.66 -2.71 -1.87
CA GLN A 110 -11.69 -1.96 -1.06
C GLN A 110 -10.45 -1.56 -1.86
N ILE A 111 -9.95 -2.42 -2.75
CA ILE A 111 -8.85 -2.08 -3.67
C ILE A 111 -9.25 -0.90 -4.55
N GLY A 112 -10.47 -0.90 -5.09
CA GLY A 112 -11.00 0.20 -5.90
C GLY A 112 -11.03 1.53 -5.15
N LEU A 113 -11.60 1.54 -3.94
CA LEU A 113 -11.66 2.73 -3.09
C LEU A 113 -10.27 3.26 -2.70
N LEU A 114 -9.31 2.37 -2.43
CA LEU A 114 -7.94 2.77 -2.12
C LEU A 114 -7.22 3.34 -3.33
N ALA A 115 -7.38 2.72 -4.50
CA ALA A 115 -6.80 3.22 -5.75
C ALA A 115 -7.34 4.61 -6.09
N GLU A 116 -8.66 4.82 -5.98
CA GLU A 116 -9.29 6.13 -6.20
C GLU A 116 -8.68 7.21 -5.28
N LYS A 117 -8.53 6.91 -3.98
CA LYS A 117 -7.92 7.87 -3.04
C LYS A 117 -6.47 8.19 -3.41
N ILE A 118 -5.68 7.19 -3.79
CA ILE A 118 -4.29 7.38 -4.20
C ILE A 118 -4.22 8.27 -5.45
N ASP A 119 -5.09 8.04 -6.44
CA ASP A 119 -5.15 8.84 -7.66
C ASP A 119 -5.55 10.29 -7.36
N LEU A 120 -6.53 10.51 -6.48
CA LEU A 120 -6.93 11.85 -6.03
C LEU A 120 -5.79 12.59 -5.33
N TYR A 121 -5.10 11.94 -4.39
CA TYR A 121 -3.94 12.56 -3.74
C TYR A 121 -2.85 12.89 -4.76
N THR A 122 -2.55 11.97 -5.67
CA THR A 122 -1.56 12.19 -6.73
C THR A 122 -1.93 13.42 -7.56
N PHE A 123 -3.19 13.54 -7.98
CA PHE A 123 -3.69 14.70 -8.72
C PHE A 123 -3.52 16.01 -7.95
N TYR A 124 -3.87 16.04 -6.66
CA TYR A 124 -3.69 17.23 -5.83
C TYR A 124 -2.22 17.65 -5.67
N HIS A 125 -1.29 16.69 -5.60
CA HIS A 125 0.14 17.01 -5.54
C HIS A 125 0.66 17.59 -6.84
N VAL A 126 0.13 17.17 -8.00
CA VAL A 126 0.46 17.82 -9.29
C VAL A 126 -0.03 19.27 -9.31
N ILE A 127 -1.22 19.54 -8.77
CA ILE A 127 -1.73 20.92 -8.63
C ILE A 127 -0.81 21.75 -7.73
N GLU A 128 -0.42 21.20 -6.59
CA GLU A 128 0.47 21.87 -5.64
C GLU A 128 1.85 22.17 -6.25
N LEU A 129 2.44 21.20 -6.95
CA LEU A 129 3.67 21.39 -7.70
C LEU A 129 3.51 22.47 -8.79
N GLY A 130 2.37 22.48 -9.49
CA GLY A 130 2.02 23.53 -10.43
C GLY A 130 2.02 24.92 -9.78
N ASN A 131 1.58 25.06 -8.53
CA ASN A 131 1.58 26.33 -7.82
C ASN A 131 2.98 26.81 -7.42
N ILE A 132 3.93 25.89 -7.24
CA ILE A 132 5.34 26.19 -6.95
C ILE A 132 6.08 26.63 -8.24
N CYS A 133 5.67 26.11 -9.39
CA CYS A 133 6.29 26.35 -10.70
C CYS A 133 5.92 27.70 -11.33
N ASN A 134 6.88 28.30 -12.05
CA ASN A 134 6.64 29.44 -12.94
C ASN A 134 5.99 28.99 -14.27
N VAL A 135 5.70 29.94 -15.17
CA VAL A 135 4.99 29.66 -16.44
C VAL A 135 5.75 28.66 -17.33
N GLU A 136 7.07 28.81 -17.45
CA GLU A 136 7.91 27.91 -18.24
C GLU A 136 7.98 26.51 -17.62
N GLN A 137 8.14 26.43 -16.30
CA GLN A 137 8.16 25.19 -15.54
C GLN A 137 6.83 24.45 -15.57
N LYS A 138 5.69 25.16 -15.60
CA LYS A 138 4.36 24.54 -15.78
C LYS A 138 4.24 23.84 -17.13
N GLN A 139 4.84 24.39 -18.17
CA GLN A 139 4.86 23.76 -19.49
C GLN A 139 5.73 22.49 -19.47
N MET A 140 6.94 22.57 -18.89
CA MET A 140 7.81 21.39 -18.70
C MET A 140 7.12 20.29 -17.87
N LEU A 141 6.41 20.67 -16.81
CA LEU A 141 5.63 19.77 -15.98
C LEU A 141 4.55 19.03 -16.78
N LYS A 142 3.81 19.76 -17.62
CA LYS A 142 2.78 19.17 -18.48
C LYS A 142 3.38 18.14 -19.44
N ASP A 143 4.52 18.47 -20.06
CA ASP A 143 5.18 17.60 -21.03
C ASP A 143 5.71 16.32 -20.34
N LEU A 144 6.30 16.45 -19.15
CA LEU A 144 6.74 15.35 -18.29
C LEU A 144 5.59 14.37 -17.97
N PHE A 145 4.42 14.89 -17.58
CA PHE A 145 3.25 14.05 -17.29
C PHE A 145 2.67 13.37 -18.53
N MET A 146 2.68 14.05 -19.68
CA MET A 146 2.22 13.47 -20.95
C MET A 146 3.15 12.34 -21.41
N ASP A 147 4.45 12.47 -21.19
CA ASP A 147 5.44 11.46 -21.57
C ASP A 147 5.45 10.25 -20.63
N MET A 148 5.28 10.45 -19.32
CA MET A 148 5.02 9.34 -18.39
C MET A 148 3.77 8.52 -18.79
N GLY A 149 2.72 9.19 -19.27
CA GLY A 149 1.52 8.55 -19.79
C GLY A 149 1.72 7.77 -21.10
N LYS A 150 2.79 8.06 -21.85
CA LYS A 150 3.20 7.30 -23.06
C LYS A 150 4.09 6.12 -22.68
N LEU A 151 5.04 6.30 -21.75
CA LEU A 151 5.90 5.22 -21.23
C LEU A 151 5.07 4.06 -20.65
N ARG A 152 4.04 4.37 -19.85
CA ARG A 152 3.13 3.35 -19.29
C ARG A 152 2.35 2.54 -20.35
N ARG A 153 2.25 3.06 -21.58
CA ARG A 153 1.63 2.37 -22.73
C ARG A 153 2.66 1.76 -23.69
N GLY A 154 3.92 2.17 -23.61
CA GLY A 154 5.01 1.81 -24.52
C GLY A 154 5.69 0.47 -24.20
N GLU A 155 5.69 0.01 -22.94
CA GLU A 155 6.38 -1.23 -22.53
C GLU A 155 5.54 -2.52 -22.69
N ARG A 156 4.50 -2.51 -23.55
CA ARG A 156 3.82 -3.74 -24.01
C ARG A 156 4.10 -4.07 -25.48
N LYS A 157 5.20 -3.57 -26.03
CA LYS A 157 5.72 -4.03 -27.33
C LYS A 157 7.10 -4.65 -27.17
N GLY A 158 7.09 -5.97 -26.99
CA GLY A 158 8.19 -6.87 -27.33
C GLY A 158 9.18 -7.17 -26.21
N GLU A 159 8.99 -8.31 -25.54
CA GLU A 159 9.90 -9.48 -25.63
C GLU A 159 9.04 -10.75 -25.56
#